data_AF-A0A3S2PNQ0-F1
#
_entry.id   AF-A0A3S2PNQ0-F1
#
_cell.length_a   1.000
_cell.length_b   1.000
_cell.length_c   1.000
_cell.angle_alpha   90.00
_cell.angle_beta   90.00
_cell.angle_gamma   90.00
#
_symmetry.space_group_name_H-M   'P 1'
#
loop_
_entity.id
_entity.type
_entity.pdbx_description
1 polymer ?
#
loop_
_entity_poly.entity_id
_entity_poly.type
_entity_poly.pdbx_seq_one_letter_code
_entity_poly.pdbx_strand_id
1 'polypeptide(L)'
;MLITDGAMEDFQDVFQEFNWPDRRVRVFTYLIGREMTFAENVKWIACNNKGYYTHVSTLADVQENVMEYLHVLSRPMVINHDHDIIWTEAYMDSVLFNTQAQSLLMMTSVAMPVFSKKEETLSHGILLGVVGTDVALRELMRLAPRYKLGIQGYAFLITNNGYILSHPELRPLYKEGKKLKPKPNYNSVDLSEVEWEDTEEELRTAMVKGETGTLSLDVRTSVDKGRRVLFLRNDYFYTDIKETPFSLGIVLSRGYGEYIFTGNVSVEDGLHDLLTPDLTIANEWTYCETDIDPAHRKLTQLEAVKKYLTGKEPDLDCDSQLLQQTLFDAVVSAPMEAYWTALMLNTSGMEDGIETAFLGTRSGLLRFQRYAGIEKRTGRSFLTSTDMENMFTLDHFPVWYRRAAEYPAGQFLYYMPRQDTRAGRIVISATAVTVTVGKKTAIAGAIGVQMSVGAMESKFWAIAAQPNDTDCSNVEGVCPLRCDRLDIDCYAIDNNGFVLISKQRSDVGKFFGEVDSSVMTTLIRMGMFKR
;
A
#
# COMPACT_ATOMS: atom_id res chain seq x y z
N MET A 1 -20.87 -35.68 -3.48
CA MET A 1 -19.87 -36.73 -3.77
C MET A 1 -19.91 -37.72 -2.61
N LEU A 2 -19.79 -39.02 -2.87
CA LEU A 2 -19.82 -40.09 -1.88
C LEU A 2 -18.43 -40.70 -1.78
N ILE A 3 -17.88 -40.76 -0.57
CA ILE A 3 -16.58 -41.39 -0.29
C ILE A 3 -16.85 -42.57 0.64
N THR A 4 -16.49 -43.78 0.23
CA THR A 4 -16.86 -45.02 0.94
C THR A 4 -15.84 -46.13 0.67
N ASP A 5 -15.75 -47.12 1.57
CA ASP A 5 -15.01 -48.38 1.40
C ASP A 5 -15.85 -49.52 0.81
N GLY A 6 -17.16 -49.31 0.67
CA GLY A 6 -18.11 -50.22 0.02
C GLY A 6 -19.57 -49.88 0.35
N ALA A 7 -20.50 -50.27 -0.53
CA ALA A 7 -21.93 -50.09 -0.31
C ALA A 7 -22.67 -51.43 -0.40
N MET A 8 -23.27 -51.89 0.70
CA MET A 8 -23.99 -53.17 0.72
C MET A 8 -25.24 -53.17 -0.18
N GLU A 9 -25.86 -52.01 -0.38
CA GLU A 9 -27.06 -51.82 -1.20
C GLU A 9 -26.86 -50.65 -2.18
N ASP A 10 -27.70 -50.58 -3.21
CA ASP A 10 -27.66 -49.56 -4.26
C ASP A 10 -28.50 -48.31 -3.93
N PHE A 11 -29.27 -48.35 -2.83
CA PHE A 11 -30.10 -47.26 -2.30
C PHE A 11 -31.03 -46.63 -3.37
N GLN A 12 -31.54 -47.45 -4.28
CA GLN A 12 -32.34 -47.01 -5.41
C GLN A 12 -33.56 -46.16 -4.99
N ASP A 13 -34.24 -46.54 -3.90
CA ASP A 13 -35.44 -45.86 -3.41
C ASP A 13 -35.19 -44.38 -3.09
N VAL A 14 -34.01 -44.06 -2.54
CA VAL A 14 -33.60 -42.69 -2.22
C VAL A 14 -33.45 -41.85 -3.49
N PHE A 15 -32.82 -42.42 -4.52
CA PHE A 15 -32.66 -41.69 -5.80
C PHE A 15 -33.98 -41.53 -6.54
N GLN A 16 -34.90 -42.50 -6.42
CA GLN A 16 -36.24 -42.39 -6.97
C GLN A 16 -37.04 -41.25 -6.33
N GLU A 17 -36.93 -41.06 -5.02
CA GLU A 17 -37.64 -40.00 -4.30
C GLU A 17 -37.05 -38.62 -4.57
N PHE A 18 -35.72 -38.48 -4.54
CA PHE A 18 -35.08 -37.16 -4.46
C PHE A 18 -34.40 -36.66 -5.73
N ASN A 19 -34.03 -37.53 -6.68
CA ASN A 19 -33.24 -37.13 -7.86
C ASN A 19 -33.86 -37.54 -9.20
N TRP A 20 -34.64 -38.62 -9.25
CA TRP A 20 -35.25 -39.12 -10.48
C TRP A 20 -36.67 -38.58 -10.65
N PRO A 21 -37.15 -38.40 -11.90
CA PRO A 21 -36.52 -38.80 -13.17
C PRO A 21 -35.53 -37.76 -13.76
N ASP A 22 -35.55 -36.51 -13.29
CA ASP A 22 -34.81 -35.40 -13.90
C ASP A 22 -33.28 -35.56 -13.82
N ARG A 23 -32.78 -36.21 -12.76
CA ARG A 23 -31.36 -36.39 -12.45
C ARG A 23 -30.62 -35.05 -12.48
N ARG A 24 -31.12 -34.10 -11.68
CA ARG A 24 -30.53 -32.75 -11.54
C ARG A 24 -29.22 -32.80 -10.75
N VAL A 25 -29.14 -33.69 -9.76
CA VAL A 25 -27.95 -33.89 -8.93
C VAL A 25 -27.05 -34.95 -9.57
N ARG A 26 -25.76 -34.64 -9.70
CA ARG A 26 -24.74 -35.61 -10.14
C ARG A 26 -24.10 -36.28 -8.94
N VAL A 27 -23.96 -37.60 -8.99
CA VAL A 27 -23.37 -38.38 -7.88
C VAL A 27 -22.03 -38.97 -8.31
N PHE A 28 -20.95 -38.47 -7.74
CA PHE A 28 -19.61 -39.02 -7.90
C PHE A 28 -19.30 -39.93 -6.73
N THR A 29 -18.75 -41.11 -6.99
CA THR A 29 -18.47 -42.11 -5.97
C THR A 29 -16.99 -42.48 -5.97
N TYR A 30 -16.35 -42.38 -4.81
CA TYR A 30 -14.94 -42.69 -4.57
C TYR A 30 -14.87 -43.91 -3.64
N LEU A 31 -14.45 -45.05 -4.19
CA LEU A 31 -14.21 -46.26 -3.42
C LEU A 31 -12.78 -46.21 -2.85
N ILE A 32 -12.63 -46.16 -1.53
CA ILE A 32 -11.32 -46.07 -0.87
C ILE A 32 -10.95 -47.41 -0.25
N GLY A 33 -9.70 -47.82 -0.48
CA GLY A 33 -9.12 -49.00 0.17
C GLY A 33 -8.56 -50.00 -0.82
N ARG A 34 -7.72 -50.91 -0.33
CA ARG A 34 -7.11 -51.95 -1.18
C ARG A 34 -8.10 -53.02 -1.61
N GLU A 35 -9.16 -53.20 -0.84
CA GLU A 35 -10.20 -54.20 -1.10
C GLU A 35 -11.36 -53.53 -1.83
N MET A 36 -11.82 -54.16 -2.91
CA MET A 36 -12.95 -53.69 -3.71
C MET A 36 -14.26 -54.34 -3.22
N THR A 37 -14.62 -54.13 -1.96
CA THR A 37 -15.86 -54.69 -1.42
C THR A 37 -17.07 -53.95 -1.98
N PHE A 38 -18.03 -54.71 -2.55
CA PHE A 38 -19.27 -54.18 -3.11
C PHE A 38 -19.11 -53.01 -4.10
N ALA A 39 -18.02 -53.02 -4.90
CA ALA A 39 -17.71 -51.97 -5.86
C ALA A 39 -18.79 -51.79 -6.94
N GLU A 40 -19.53 -52.85 -7.29
CA GLU A 40 -20.59 -52.80 -8.29
C GLU A 40 -21.74 -51.88 -7.89
N ASN A 41 -22.18 -51.94 -6.63
CA ASN A 41 -23.24 -51.08 -6.11
C ASN A 41 -22.81 -49.61 -6.13
N VAL A 42 -21.57 -49.34 -5.70
CA VAL A 42 -20.98 -48.00 -5.71
C VAL A 42 -20.89 -47.45 -7.15
N LYS A 43 -20.43 -48.28 -8.10
CA LYS A 43 -20.39 -47.93 -9.52
C LYS A 43 -21.78 -47.68 -10.10
N TRP A 44 -22.76 -48.50 -9.73
CA TRP A 44 -24.16 -48.37 -10.15
C TRP A 44 -24.74 -47.01 -9.73
N ILE A 45 -24.47 -46.59 -8.49
CA ILE A 45 -24.91 -45.29 -7.95
C ILE A 45 -24.39 -44.13 -8.81
N ALA A 46 -23.10 -44.14 -9.17
CA ALA A 46 -22.53 -43.08 -10.01
C ALA A 46 -23.08 -43.08 -11.44
N CYS A 47 -23.16 -44.27 -12.07
CA CYS A 47 -23.60 -44.41 -13.45
C CYS A 47 -25.05 -43.92 -13.65
N ASN A 48 -25.96 -44.25 -12.74
CA ASN A 48 -27.36 -43.86 -12.89
C ASN A 48 -27.66 -42.40 -12.55
N ASN A 49 -26.73 -41.71 -11.88
CA ASN A 49 -26.86 -40.32 -11.51
C ASN A 49 -25.88 -39.40 -12.27
N LYS A 50 -25.55 -39.73 -13.53
CA LYS A 50 -24.74 -38.90 -14.44
C LYS A 50 -23.38 -38.45 -13.84
N GLY A 51 -22.78 -39.25 -12.97
CA GLY A 51 -21.50 -38.94 -12.33
C GLY A 51 -20.33 -39.78 -12.85
N TYR A 52 -19.35 -40.00 -11.98
CA TYR A 52 -18.15 -40.80 -12.25
C TYR A 52 -17.81 -41.67 -11.05
N TYR A 53 -17.30 -42.87 -11.34
CA TYR A 53 -16.82 -43.82 -10.35
C TYR A 53 -15.29 -43.91 -10.45
N THR A 54 -14.60 -43.83 -9.32
CA THR A 54 -13.17 -44.09 -9.25
C THR A 54 -12.81 -44.88 -8.00
N HIS A 55 -11.76 -45.69 -8.12
CA HIS A 55 -11.22 -46.50 -7.03
C HIS A 55 -9.86 -45.92 -6.61
N VAL A 56 -9.75 -45.55 -5.35
CA VAL A 56 -8.56 -44.94 -4.74
C VAL A 56 -7.94 -45.95 -3.79
N SER A 57 -6.93 -46.66 -4.28
CA SER A 57 -6.30 -47.75 -3.54
C SER A 57 -5.17 -47.26 -2.62
N THR A 58 -4.48 -46.19 -3.04
CA THR A 58 -3.35 -45.59 -2.32
C THR A 58 -3.45 -44.07 -2.25
N LEU A 59 -2.67 -43.45 -1.37
CA LEU A 59 -2.55 -41.99 -1.28
C LEU A 59 -2.01 -41.36 -2.57
N ALA A 60 -1.22 -42.09 -3.36
CA ALA A 60 -0.69 -41.60 -4.64
C ALA A 60 -1.81 -41.43 -5.68
N ASP A 61 -2.80 -42.33 -5.67
CA ASP A 61 -3.91 -42.33 -6.62
C ASP A 61 -4.88 -41.16 -6.40
N VAL A 62 -4.87 -40.55 -5.20
CA VAL A 62 -5.82 -39.50 -4.81
C VAL A 62 -5.76 -38.31 -5.76
N GLN A 63 -4.55 -37.83 -6.07
CA GLN A 63 -4.39 -36.57 -6.82
C GLN A 63 -4.94 -36.68 -8.25
N GLU A 64 -4.71 -37.81 -8.92
CA GLU A 64 -5.18 -38.05 -10.29
C GLU A 64 -6.68 -38.36 -10.31
N ASN A 65 -7.12 -39.31 -9.49
CA ASN A 65 -8.50 -39.79 -9.51
C ASN A 65 -9.51 -38.77 -8.97
N VAL A 66 -9.11 -37.92 -8.02
CA VAL A 66 -10.01 -36.88 -7.51
C VAL A 66 -10.26 -35.81 -8.54
N MET A 67 -9.31 -35.49 -9.44
CA MET A 67 -9.45 -34.42 -10.43
C MET A 67 -10.33 -34.77 -11.63
N GLU A 68 -10.56 -36.05 -11.90
CA GLU A 68 -11.36 -36.56 -13.03
C GLU A 68 -12.82 -36.05 -13.07
N TYR A 69 -13.40 -35.66 -11.93
CA TYR A 69 -14.75 -35.09 -11.90
C TYR A 69 -14.87 -33.83 -12.76
N LEU A 70 -13.79 -33.05 -12.93
CA LEU A 70 -13.77 -31.85 -13.76
C LEU A 70 -14.10 -32.17 -15.21
N HIS A 71 -13.57 -33.28 -15.75
CA HIS A 71 -13.86 -33.72 -17.11
C HIS A 71 -15.34 -34.05 -17.33
N VAL A 72 -16.03 -34.54 -16.28
CA VAL A 72 -17.48 -34.81 -16.37
C VAL A 72 -18.29 -33.53 -16.23
N LEU A 73 -17.89 -32.63 -15.33
CA LEU A 73 -18.54 -31.33 -15.15
C LEU A 73 -18.38 -30.41 -16.36
N SER A 74 -17.27 -30.49 -17.09
CA SER A 74 -17.00 -29.67 -18.28
C SER A 74 -17.80 -30.08 -19.51
N ARG A 75 -18.32 -31.32 -19.59
CA ARG A 75 -19.00 -31.84 -20.80
C ARG A 75 -20.12 -30.93 -21.35
N PRO A 76 -21.05 -30.40 -20.53
CA PRO A 76 -22.10 -29.51 -21.04
C PRO A 76 -21.52 -28.24 -21.66
N MET A 77 -20.50 -27.64 -21.03
CA MET A 77 -19.83 -26.45 -21.56
C MET A 77 -19.17 -26.75 -22.91
N VAL A 78 -18.52 -27.90 -23.03
CA VAL A 78 -17.86 -28.33 -24.28
C VAL A 78 -18.89 -28.54 -25.39
N ILE A 79 -20.02 -29.20 -25.09
CA ILE A 79 -21.07 -29.49 -26.07
C ILE A 79 -21.73 -28.19 -26.57
N ASN A 80 -21.96 -27.23 -25.67
CA ASN A 80 -22.54 -25.94 -26.02
C ASN A 80 -21.56 -25.00 -26.74
N HIS A 81 -20.27 -25.34 -26.76
CA HIS A 81 -19.20 -24.48 -27.28
C HIS A 81 -19.12 -23.12 -26.56
N ASP A 82 -19.44 -23.12 -25.25
CA ASP A 82 -19.39 -21.94 -24.41
C ASP A 82 -17.93 -21.64 -24.06
N HIS A 83 -17.41 -20.54 -24.60
CA HIS A 83 -16.05 -20.07 -24.35
C HIS A 83 -16.09 -18.92 -23.34
N ASP A 84 -16.47 -19.25 -22.11
CA ASP A 84 -16.52 -18.26 -21.05
C ASP A 84 -15.10 -17.87 -20.62
N ILE A 85 -14.86 -16.56 -20.60
CA ILE A 85 -13.62 -15.98 -20.10
C ILE A 85 -13.78 -15.78 -18.59
N ILE A 86 -12.91 -16.39 -17.81
CA ILE A 86 -12.94 -16.32 -16.35
C ILE A 86 -11.68 -15.65 -15.84
N TRP A 87 -11.85 -14.75 -14.89
CA TRP A 87 -10.75 -14.12 -14.17
C TRP A 87 -10.55 -14.79 -12.82
N THR A 88 -9.30 -15.09 -12.47
CA THR A 88 -8.96 -15.61 -11.15
C THR A 88 -8.86 -14.48 -10.11
N GLU A 89 -9.10 -14.82 -8.85
CA GLU A 89 -8.75 -13.95 -7.73
C GLU A 89 -7.25 -13.66 -7.69
N ALA A 90 -6.86 -12.63 -6.94
CA ALA A 90 -5.46 -12.27 -6.84
C ALA A 90 -4.66 -13.38 -6.15
N TYR A 91 -3.64 -13.90 -6.83
CA TYR A 91 -2.75 -14.93 -6.30
C TYR A 91 -1.29 -14.51 -6.45
N MET A 92 -0.42 -15.18 -5.70
CA MET A 92 1.01 -14.98 -5.75
C MET A 92 1.70 -16.01 -6.62
N ASP A 93 2.48 -15.57 -7.60
CA ASP A 93 3.30 -16.49 -8.39
C ASP A 93 4.47 -17.03 -7.54
N SER A 94 4.42 -18.34 -7.30
CA SER A 94 5.43 -19.10 -6.57
C SER A 94 6.84 -19.05 -7.19
N VAL A 95 6.94 -18.85 -8.51
CA VAL A 95 8.22 -18.78 -9.22
C VAL A 95 8.89 -17.41 -9.03
N LEU A 96 8.11 -16.33 -9.19
CA LEU A 96 8.57 -14.95 -8.98
C LEU A 96 8.83 -14.59 -7.51
N PHE A 97 8.22 -15.33 -6.57
CA PHE A 97 8.41 -15.12 -5.14
C PHE A 97 9.87 -15.24 -4.67
N ASN A 98 10.70 -16.02 -5.38
CA ASN A 98 12.09 -16.24 -5.01
C ASN A 98 13.07 -15.20 -5.60
N THR A 99 12.63 -14.35 -6.54
CA THR A 99 13.54 -13.53 -7.36
C THR A 99 13.26 -12.02 -7.34
N GLN A 100 12.05 -11.57 -7.03
CA GLN A 100 11.66 -10.15 -7.13
C GLN A 100 11.09 -9.54 -5.85
N ALA A 101 11.11 -8.20 -5.79
CA ALA A 101 10.61 -7.39 -4.69
C ALA A 101 9.06 -7.44 -4.55
N GLN A 102 8.60 -7.12 -3.33
CA GLN A 102 7.29 -7.40 -2.74
C GLN A 102 6.03 -6.95 -3.52
N SER A 103 6.13 -6.01 -4.46
CA SER A 103 5.00 -5.45 -5.22
C SER A 103 4.74 -6.13 -6.57
N LEU A 104 5.68 -6.96 -7.05
CA LEU A 104 5.57 -7.71 -8.30
C LEU A 104 4.92 -9.09 -8.13
N LEU A 105 4.34 -9.35 -6.95
CA LEU A 105 3.97 -10.69 -6.53
C LEU A 105 2.51 -11.05 -6.83
N MET A 106 1.60 -10.07 -6.83
CA MET A 106 0.17 -10.34 -7.02
C MET A 106 -0.20 -10.28 -8.49
N MET A 107 -0.82 -11.35 -8.97
CA MET A 107 -1.25 -11.56 -10.34
C MET A 107 -2.72 -11.94 -10.35
N THR A 108 -3.39 -11.68 -11.47
CA THR A 108 -4.68 -12.29 -11.82
C THR A 108 -4.52 -12.92 -13.19
N SER A 109 -5.13 -14.09 -13.40
CA SER A 109 -5.09 -14.78 -14.68
C SER A 109 -6.45 -14.67 -15.35
N VAL A 110 -6.43 -14.39 -16.64
CA VAL A 110 -7.58 -14.60 -17.50
C VAL A 110 -7.47 -15.96 -18.14
N ALA A 111 -8.49 -16.79 -17.98
CA ALA A 111 -8.50 -18.19 -18.40
C ALA A 111 -9.68 -18.48 -19.33
N MET A 112 -9.44 -19.33 -20.33
CA MET A 112 -10.42 -19.76 -21.32
C MET A 112 -10.27 -21.26 -21.58
N PRO A 113 -11.37 -22.04 -21.58
CA PRO A 113 -11.30 -23.46 -21.88
C PRO A 113 -11.06 -23.72 -23.38
N VAL A 114 -10.29 -24.78 -23.67
CA VAL A 114 -9.97 -25.20 -25.04
C VAL A 114 -10.57 -26.57 -25.32
N PHE A 115 -11.36 -26.65 -26.38
CA PHE A 115 -12.12 -27.84 -26.75
C PHE A 115 -11.62 -28.47 -28.05
N SER A 116 -11.83 -29.79 -28.18
CA SER A 116 -11.59 -30.49 -29.45
C SER A 116 -12.71 -30.18 -30.45
N LYS A 117 -12.34 -29.70 -31.64
CA LYS A 117 -13.28 -29.41 -32.74
C LYS A 117 -13.54 -30.60 -33.66
N LYS A 118 -13.00 -31.78 -33.37
CA LYS A 118 -13.20 -32.98 -34.21
C LYS A 118 -14.61 -33.53 -34.05
N GLU A 119 -15.31 -33.78 -35.15
CA GLU A 119 -16.70 -34.27 -35.17
C GLU A 119 -16.92 -35.53 -34.32
N GLU A 120 -15.97 -36.47 -34.33
CA GLU A 120 -16.01 -37.70 -33.53
C GLU A 120 -15.99 -37.47 -32.01
N THR A 121 -15.40 -36.35 -31.57
CA THR A 121 -15.21 -36.02 -30.16
C THR A 121 -16.20 -34.97 -29.64
N LEU A 122 -16.99 -34.36 -30.53
CA LEU A 122 -17.97 -33.33 -30.17
C LEU A 122 -19.05 -33.86 -29.21
N SER A 123 -19.55 -35.07 -29.43
CA SER A 123 -20.54 -35.72 -28.56
C SER A 123 -19.98 -36.18 -27.21
N HIS A 124 -18.66 -36.38 -27.13
CA HIS A 124 -17.98 -36.85 -25.92
C HIS A 124 -17.65 -35.72 -24.94
N GLY A 125 -17.72 -34.44 -25.39
CA GLY A 125 -17.49 -33.28 -24.54
C GLY A 125 -16.08 -33.20 -23.96
N ILE A 126 -15.06 -33.49 -24.78
CA ILE A 126 -13.66 -33.56 -24.34
C ILE A 126 -13.07 -32.15 -24.19
N LEU A 127 -12.70 -31.80 -22.95
CA LEU A 127 -11.86 -30.65 -22.61
C LEU A 127 -10.40 -31.01 -22.90
N LEU A 128 -9.74 -30.29 -23.82
CA LEU A 128 -8.32 -30.48 -24.12
C LEU A 128 -7.43 -29.85 -23.04
N GLY A 129 -7.88 -28.73 -22.48
CA GLY A 129 -7.17 -28.00 -21.44
C GLY A 129 -7.72 -26.60 -21.25
N VAL A 130 -7.00 -25.78 -20.51
CA VAL A 130 -7.30 -24.37 -20.27
C VAL A 130 -6.10 -23.56 -20.71
N VAL A 131 -6.33 -22.51 -21.49
CA VAL A 131 -5.31 -21.50 -21.78
C VAL A 131 -5.51 -20.35 -20.82
N GLY A 132 -4.43 -19.85 -20.24
CA GLY A 132 -4.45 -18.70 -19.35
C GLY A 132 -3.30 -17.76 -19.64
N THR A 133 -3.51 -16.47 -19.38
CA THR A 133 -2.43 -15.48 -19.37
C THR A 133 -2.51 -14.66 -18.09
N ASP A 134 -1.33 -14.44 -17.49
CA ASP A 134 -1.20 -13.76 -16.21
C ASP A 134 -1.02 -12.26 -16.43
N VAL A 135 -1.78 -11.49 -15.66
CA VAL A 135 -1.75 -10.03 -15.65
C VAL A 135 -1.25 -9.59 -14.28
N ALA A 136 -0.14 -8.86 -14.28
CA ALA A 136 0.39 -8.26 -13.06
C ALA A 136 -0.50 -7.12 -12.59
N LEU A 137 -0.95 -7.19 -11.34
CA LEU A 137 -1.79 -6.14 -10.76
C LEU A 137 -1.05 -4.79 -10.71
N ARG A 138 0.29 -4.82 -10.64
CA ARG A 138 1.13 -3.62 -10.77
C ARG A 138 0.87 -2.86 -12.07
N GLU A 139 0.73 -3.56 -13.20
CA GLU A 139 0.46 -2.91 -14.50
C GLU A 139 -0.93 -2.30 -14.56
N LEU A 140 -1.92 -2.92 -13.90
CA LEU A 140 -3.26 -2.32 -13.77
C LEU A 140 -3.22 -1.05 -12.92
N MET A 141 -2.55 -1.10 -11.77
CA MET A 141 -2.44 0.06 -10.87
C MET A 141 -1.67 1.22 -11.50
N ARG A 142 -0.77 0.93 -12.43
CA ARG A 142 -0.03 1.94 -13.19
C ARG A 142 -0.93 2.87 -14.01
N LEU A 143 -2.11 2.40 -14.42
CA LEU A 143 -3.10 3.21 -15.14
C LEU A 143 -3.79 4.25 -14.23
N ALA A 144 -3.70 4.10 -12.90
CA ALA A 144 -4.24 5.02 -11.91
C ALA A 144 -3.11 5.66 -11.08
N PRO A 145 -2.24 6.50 -11.70
CA PRO A 145 -1.05 7.01 -11.04
C PRO A 145 -1.41 7.98 -9.90
N ARG A 146 -0.84 7.73 -8.72
CA ARG A 146 -1.15 8.50 -7.51
C ARG A 146 -0.79 9.98 -7.58
N TYR A 147 0.22 10.36 -8.37
CA TYR A 147 0.54 11.77 -8.53
C TYR A 147 -0.66 12.58 -9.07
N LYS A 148 -1.59 11.94 -9.79
CA LYS A 148 -2.87 12.55 -10.24
C LYS A 148 -3.98 12.49 -9.19
N LEU A 149 -3.99 11.46 -8.33
CA LEU A 149 -5.00 11.27 -7.28
C LEU A 149 -4.77 12.13 -6.04
N GLY A 150 -3.58 12.73 -5.92
CA GLY A 150 -3.21 13.55 -4.78
C GLY A 150 -2.48 12.76 -3.70
N ILE A 151 -2.23 13.42 -2.57
CA ILE A 151 -1.23 12.96 -1.57
C ILE A 151 -1.72 11.75 -0.78
N GLN A 152 -2.98 11.78 -0.39
CA GLN A 152 -3.67 10.69 0.31
C GLN A 152 -4.55 9.86 -0.62
N GLY A 153 -4.73 10.28 -1.88
CA GLY A 153 -5.57 9.58 -2.82
C GLY A 153 -4.97 8.24 -3.24
N TYR A 154 -5.84 7.27 -3.53
CA TYR A 154 -5.45 5.95 -4.00
C TYR A 154 -6.56 5.33 -4.84
N ALA A 155 -6.17 4.37 -5.67
CA ALA A 155 -7.11 3.50 -6.35
C ALA A 155 -7.04 2.09 -5.74
N PHE A 156 -8.13 1.35 -5.84
CA PHE A 156 -8.21 -0.04 -5.41
C PHE A 156 -9.17 -0.82 -6.31
N LEU A 157 -8.99 -2.13 -6.34
CA LEU A 157 -9.75 -3.06 -7.17
C LEU A 157 -10.33 -4.17 -6.32
N ILE A 158 -11.60 -4.49 -6.55
CA ILE A 158 -12.28 -5.62 -5.90
C ILE A 158 -12.93 -6.54 -6.93
N THR A 159 -13.17 -7.79 -6.52
CA THR A 159 -13.98 -8.75 -7.28
C THR A 159 -15.46 -8.58 -7.01
N ASN A 160 -16.30 -9.24 -7.82
CA ASN A 160 -17.74 -9.39 -7.62
C ASN A 160 -18.14 -10.17 -6.35
N ASN A 161 -17.18 -10.69 -5.58
CA ASN A 161 -17.40 -11.29 -4.26
C ASN A 161 -17.03 -10.33 -3.11
N GLY A 162 -16.42 -9.18 -3.41
CA GLY A 162 -15.92 -8.23 -2.42
C GLY A 162 -14.46 -8.46 -2.01
N TYR A 163 -13.77 -9.42 -2.62
CA TYR A 163 -12.36 -9.68 -2.34
C TYR A 163 -11.47 -8.64 -3.00
N ILE A 164 -10.44 -8.23 -2.27
CA ILE A 164 -9.49 -7.23 -2.73
C ILE A 164 -8.50 -7.87 -3.70
N LEU A 165 -8.41 -7.30 -4.90
CA LEU A 165 -7.31 -7.59 -5.83
C LEU A 165 -6.10 -6.73 -5.48
N SER A 166 -6.31 -5.43 -5.36
CA SER A 166 -5.25 -4.46 -5.07
C SER A 166 -5.79 -3.37 -4.16
N HIS A 167 -5.13 -3.16 -3.03
CA HIS A 167 -5.44 -2.09 -2.10
C HIS A 167 -4.18 -1.66 -1.32
N PRO A 168 -3.98 -0.36 -1.01
CA PRO A 168 -2.78 0.12 -0.31
C PRO A 168 -2.52 -0.53 1.05
N GLU A 169 -3.60 -0.85 1.76
CA GLU A 169 -3.56 -1.49 3.08
C GLU A 169 -3.63 -3.03 3.03
N LEU A 170 -3.69 -3.64 1.84
CA LEU A 170 -3.56 -5.09 1.73
C LEU A 170 -2.15 -5.51 2.15
N ARG A 171 -2.05 -6.38 3.16
CA ARG A 171 -0.79 -6.93 3.66
C ARG A 171 -0.79 -8.46 3.48
N PRO A 172 -0.43 -8.97 2.29
CA PRO A 172 -0.52 -10.40 1.98
C PRO A 172 0.60 -11.23 2.64
N LEU A 173 1.68 -10.59 3.09
CA LEU A 173 2.86 -11.25 3.66
C LEU A 173 2.98 -11.02 5.16
N TYR A 174 3.55 -11.99 5.87
CA TYR A 174 4.01 -11.85 7.25
C TYR A 174 5.48 -12.25 7.40
N LYS A 175 6.19 -11.68 8.39
CA LYS A 175 7.59 -12.00 8.68
C LYS A 175 7.66 -13.16 9.67
N GLU A 176 8.27 -14.27 9.27
CA GLU A 176 8.59 -15.41 10.13
C GLU A 176 10.12 -15.53 10.25
N GLY A 177 10.68 -14.97 11.32
CA GLY A 177 12.14 -14.81 11.47
C GLY A 177 12.71 -13.87 10.40
N LYS A 178 13.61 -14.40 9.55
CA LYS A 178 14.21 -13.65 8.43
C LYS A 178 13.51 -13.87 7.08
N LYS A 179 12.53 -14.78 7.00
CA LYS A 179 11.82 -15.09 5.75
C LYS A 179 10.43 -14.46 5.77
N LEU A 180 10.03 -13.91 4.64
CA LEU A 180 8.64 -13.50 4.39
C LEU A 180 7.87 -14.72 3.92
N LYS A 181 6.67 -14.91 4.45
CA LYS A 181 5.74 -15.94 3.99
C LYS A 181 4.37 -15.33 3.68
N PRO A 182 3.64 -15.83 2.68
CA PRO A 182 2.24 -15.47 2.47
C PRO A 182 1.40 -15.83 3.69
N LYS A 183 0.50 -14.93 4.09
CA LYS A 183 -0.49 -15.22 5.13
C LYS A 183 -1.46 -16.31 4.63
N PRO A 184 -1.98 -17.17 5.51
CA PRO A 184 -3.12 -18.01 5.15
C PRO A 184 -4.26 -17.14 4.62
N ASN A 185 -4.91 -17.56 3.52
CA ASN A 185 -6.06 -16.88 2.92
C ASN A 185 -5.82 -15.41 2.49
N TYR A 186 -4.59 -15.05 2.12
CA TYR A 186 -4.25 -13.70 1.65
C TYR A 186 -5.07 -13.26 0.41
N ASN A 187 -5.61 -14.21 -0.35
CA ASN A 187 -6.38 -14.01 -1.57
C ASN A 187 -7.88 -13.77 -1.35
N SER A 188 -8.39 -14.00 -0.14
CA SER A 188 -9.81 -13.86 0.20
C SER A 188 -10.05 -12.77 1.26
N VAL A 189 -9.21 -11.74 1.28
CA VAL A 189 -9.41 -10.58 2.16
C VAL A 189 -10.51 -9.71 1.56
N ASP A 190 -11.59 -9.50 2.32
CA ASP A 190 -12.73 -8.69 1.91
C ASP A 190 -12.46 -7.18 2.10
N LEU A 191 -13.12 -6.34 1.31
CA LEU A 191 -13.06 -4.87 1.43
C LEU A 191 -13.42 -4.38 2.84
N SER A 192 -14.40 -5.00 3.48
CA SER A 192 -14.84 -4.69 4.85
C SER A 192 -13.73 -4.88 5.90
N GLU A 193 -12.75 -5.75 5.64
CA GLU A 193 -11.60 -5.95 6.53
C GLU A 193 -10.54 -4.86 6.41
N VAL A 194 -10.68 -3.94 5.48
CA VAL A 194 -9.68 -2.89 5.22
C VAL A 194 -10.29 -1.50 5.33
N GLU A 195 -11.51 -1.31 4.84
CA GLU A 195 -12.28 -0.07 4.93
C GLU A 195 -13.25 -0.13 6.12
N TRP A 196 -12.73 -0.16 7.35
CA TRP A 196 -13.51 -0.38 8.59
C TRP A 196 -14.58 0.69 8.89
N GLU A 197 -14.49 1.85 8.24
CA GLU A 197 -15.38 2.99 8.48
C GLU A 197 -16.66 2.89 7.62
N ASP A 198 -16.72 1.97 6.64
CA ASP A 198 -17.94 1.59 5.92
C ASP A 198 -18.78 0.62 6.76
N THR A 199 -19.27 1.08 7.92
CA THR A 199 -19.97 0.23 8.90
C THR A 199 -21.28 -0.36 8.40
N GLU A 200 -21.91 0.27 7.41
CA GLU A 200 -23.17 -0.17 6.79
C GLU A 200 -22.93 -1.00 5.51
N GLU A 201 -21.66 -1.24 5.14
CA GLU A 201 -21.24 -1.93 3.92
C GLU A 201 -21.88 -1.35 2.64
N GLU A 202 -22.17 -0.04 2.62
CA GLU A 202 -22.82 0.62 1.48
C GLU A 202 -21.88 0.61 0.27
N LEU A 203 -20.61 0.98 0.48
CA LEU A 203 -19.59 1.01 -0.56
C LEU A 203 -19.36 -0.41 -1.08
N ARG A 204 -19.12 -1.35 -0.17
CA ARG A 204 -18.89 -2.76 -0.51
C ARG A 204 -20.04 -3.33 -1.34
N THR A 205 -21.28 -3.14 -0.87
CA THR A 205 -22.47 -3.69 -1.53
C THR A 205 -22.68 -3.10 -2.91
N ALA A 206 -22.52 -1.77 -3.06
CA ALA A 206 -22.68 -1.10 -4.35
C ALA A 206 -21.62 -1.59 -5.37
N MET A 207 -20.36 -1.70 -4.95
CA MET A 207 -19.28 -2.16 -5.82
C MET A 207 -19.41 -3.64 -6.21
N VAL A 208 -19.88 -4.50 -5.30
CA VAL A 208 -20.14 -5.93 -5.57
C VAL A 208 -21.30 -6.10 -6.57
N LYS A 209 -22.31 -5.23 -6.51
CA LYS A 209 -23.42 -5.21 -7.49
C LYS A 209 -23.03 -4.61 -8.84
N GLY A 210 -21.83 -4.03 -8.97
CA GLY A 210 -21.39 -3.35 -10.19
C GLY A 210 -22.11 -2.01 -10.42
N GLU A 211 -22.51 -1.32 -9.36
CA GLU A 211 -23.13 0.01 -9.48
C GLU A 211 -22.05 1.09 -9.63
N THR A 212 -22.35 2.16 -10.36
CA THR A 212 -21.51 3.36 -10.43
C THR A 212 -22.04 4.41 -9.47
N GLY A 213 -21.17 4.98 -8.62
CA GLY A 213 -21.61 5.96 -7.64
C GLY A 213 -20.48 6.68 -6.92
N THR A 214 -20.87 7.50 -5.94
CA THR A 214 -19.94 8.22 -5.07
C THR A 214 -20.41 8.18 -3.62
N LEU A 215 -19.45 8.06 -2.69
CA LEU A 215 -19.72 8.02 -1.26
C LEU A 215 -18.68 8.86 -0.51
N SER A 216 -19.08 9.54 0.56
CA SER A 216 -18.17 10.35 1.37
C SER A 216 -18.11 9.85 2.81
N LEU A 217 -16.94 9.40 3.26
CA LEU A 217 -16.73 8.84 4.58
C LEU A 217 -15.68 9.64 5.37
N ASP A 218 -15.85 9.71 6.70
CA ASP A 218 -14.80 10.16 7.61
C ASP A 218 -13.93 8.97 7.97
N VAL A 219 -12.68 8.98 7.51
CA VAL A 219 -11.80 7.81 7.58
C VAL A 219 -10.62 8.07 8.52
N ARG A 220 -10.32 7.07 9.35
CA ARG A 220 -9.11 7.06 10.19
C ARG A 220 -8.07 6.19 9.52
N THR A 221 -7.08 6.82 8.90
CA THR A 221 -5.98 6.09 8.28
C THR A 221 -4.79 5.97 9.23
N SER A 222 -4.17 4.79 9.23
CA SER A 222 -3.00 4.51 10.05
C SER A 222 -1.71 4.82 9.28
N VAL A 223 -0.76 5.50 9.92
CA VAL A 223 0.56 5.83 9.34
C VAL A 223 1.67 5.35 10.26
N ASP A 224 2.87 5.20 9.70
CA ASP A 224 4.04 4.66 10.43
C ASP A 224 3.75 3.27 11.04
N LYS A 225 3.20 2.35 10.23
CA LYS A 225 2.85 0.97 10.61
C LYS A 225 1.89 0.89 11.80
N GLY A 226 0.82 1.69 11.78
CA GLY A 226 -0.21 1.67 12.81
C GLY A 226 0.14 2.40 14.10
N ARG A 227 1.27 3.11 14.17
CA ARG A 227 1.65 3.88 15.38
C ARG A 227 0.91 5.20 15.49
N ARG A 228 0.56 5.82 14.37
CA ARG A 228 -0.06 7.15 14.32
C ARG A 228 -1.30 7.11 13.47
N VAL A 229 -2.24 8.00 13.77
CA VAL A 229 -3.54 8.07 13.09
C VAL A 229 -3.68 9.44 12.43
N LEU A 230 -4.20 9.45 11.21
CA LEU A 230 -4.65 10.65 10.51
C LEU A 230 -6.17 10.57 10.34
N PHE A 231 -6.83 11.71 10.51
CA PHE A 231 -8.26 11.86 10.31
C PHE A 231 -8.48 12.54 8.97
N LEU A 232 -9.08 11.82 8.02
CA LEU A 232 -9.30 12.29 6.66
C LEU A 232 -10.80 12.27 6.34
N ARG A 233 -11.24 13.18 5.47
CA ARG A 233 -12.56 13.10 4.83
C ARG A 233 -12.33 12.61 3.41
N ASN A 234 -12.73 11.38 3.11
CA ASN A 234 -12.49 10.74 1.82
C ASN A 234 -13.77 10.71 0.99
N ASP A 235 -13.64 11.08 -0.29
CA ASP A 235 -14.65 10.89 -1.32
C ASP A 235 -14.25 9.69 -2.18
N TYR A 236 -15.07 8.65 -2.13
CA TYR A 236 -14.96 7.42 -2.90
C TYR A 236 -15.77 7.55 -4.18
N PHE A 237 -15.15 7.23 -5.30
CA PHE A 237 -15.75 7.16 -6.62
C PHE A 237 -15.58 5.73 -7.12
N TYR A 238 -16.66 5.05 -7.45
CA TYR A 238 -16.59 3.64 -7.82
C TYR A 238 -17.42 3.33 -9.06
N THR A 239 -16.97 2.34 -9.82
CA THR A 239 -17.63 1.86 -11.04
C THR A 239 -17.25 0.42 -11.34
N ASP A 240 -18.05 -0.27 -12.15
CA ASP A 240 -17.73 -1.57 -12.73
C ASP A 240 -16.70 -1.45 -13.87
N ILE A 241 -15.85 -2.46 -14.01
CA ILE A 241 -15.00 -2.63 -15.19
C ILE A 241 -15.70 -3.60 -16.12
N LYS A 242 -16.25 -3.06 -17.21
CA LYS A 242 -16.99 -3.83 -18.23
C LYS A 242 -16.20 -5.04 -18.71
N GLU A 243 -16.91 -6.13 -18.98
CA GLU A 243 -16.35 -7.41 -19.46
C GLU A 243 -15.42 -8.12 -18.46
N THR A 244 -15.38 -7.65 -17.21
CA THR A 244 -14.63 -8.31 -16.12
C THR A 244 -15.51 -8.41 -14.87
N PRO A 245 -15.23 -9.33 -13.94
CA PRO A 245 -15.92 -9.40 -12.66
C PRO A 245 -15.36 -8.39 -11.64
N PHE A 246 -14.70 -7.32 -12.09
CA PHE A 246 -13.98 -6.40 -11.23
C PHE A 246 -14.65 -5.04 -11.15
N SER A 247 -14.53 -4.42 -9.99
CA SER A 247 -14.97 -3.04 -9.74
C SER A 247 -13.79 -2.19 -9.30
N LEU A 248 -13.71 -0.97 -9.83
CA LEU A 248 -12.67 0.01 -9.54
C LEU A 248 -13.19 1.04 -8.55
N GLY A 249 -12.43 1.28 -7.49
CA GLY A 249 -12.63 2.37 -6.54
C GLY A 249 -11.48 3.37 -6.62
N ILE A 250 -11.79 4.66 -6.65
CA ILE A 250 -10.84 5.77 -6.57
C ILE A 250 -11.23 6.62 -5.37
N VAL A 251 -10.24 6.90 -4.52
CA VAL A 251 -10.42 7.67 -3.29
C VAL A 251 -9.66 8.99 -3.41
N LEU A 252 -10.35 10.09 -3.16
CA LEU A 252 -9.78 11.43 -3.09
C LEU A 252 -10.08 12.04 -1.71
N SER A 253 -9.06 12.54 -1.02
CA SER A 253 -9.25 13.21 0.27
C SER A 253 -9.57 14.70 0.08
N ARG A 254 -10.59 15.19 0.78
CA ARG A 254 -11.03 16.60 0.71
C ARG A 254 -9.99 17.57 1.27
N GLY A 255 -10.03 18.80 0.76
CA GLY A 255 -9.17 19.91 1.18
C GLY A 255 -7.81 19.95 0.47
N TYR A 256 -6.96 18.96 0.72
CA TYR A 256 -5.53 19.01 0.35
C TYR A 256 -5.13 18.11 -0.85
N GLY A 257 -6.11 17.78 -1.71
CA GLY A 257 -5.90 17.01 -2.94
C GLY A 257 -6.88 17.34 -4.08
N GLU A 258 -7.80 18.29 -3.87
CA GLU A 258 -8.85 18.65 -4.86
C GLU A 258 -8.30 19.43 -6.05
N TYR A 259 -7.23 20.19 -5.83
CA TYR A 259 -6.62 21.04 -6.84
C TYR A 259 -5.15 20.70 -7.02
N ILE A 260 -4.74 20.71 -8.29
CA ILE A 260 -3.36 20.49 -8.69
C ILE A 260 -2.82 21.79 -9.28
N PHE A 261 -1.62 22.18 -8.84
CA PHE A 261 -0.85 23.24 -9.47
C PHE A 261 -0.01 22.64 -10.59
N THR A 262 -0.14 23.20 -11.79
CA THR A 262 0.64 22.80 -12.97
C THR A 262 1.33 23.99 -13.59
N GLY A 263 2.61 23.83 -13.91
CA GLY A 263 3.37 24.80 -14.70
C GLY A 263 4.05 24.18 -15.91
N ASN A 264 4.61 25.03 -16.76
CA ASN A 264 5.34 24.65 -17.96
C ASN A 264 6.67 25.43 -18.02
N VAL A 265 7.73 24.76 -18.45
CA VAL A 265 9.09 25.31 -18.63
C VAL A 265 9.71 24.76 -19.91
N SER A 266 10.78 25.41 -20.39
CA SER A 266 11.60 24.85 -21.46
C SER A 266 12.26 23.55 -20.99
N VAL A 267 12.50 22.63 -21.92
CA VAL A 267 13.15 21.35 -21.60
C VAL A 267 14.62 21.60 -21.24
N GLU A 268 15.25 22.59 -21.88
CA GLU A 268 16.63 22.96 -21.65
C GLU A 268 16.87 23.49 -20.23
N ASP A 269 16.04 24.44 -19.77
CA ASP A 269 16.16 25.02 -18.43
C ASP A 269 15.84 23.95 -17.37
N GLY A 270 14.77 23.18 -17.59
CA GLY A 270 14.38 22.11 -16.67
C GLY A 270 15.44 21.02 -16.54
N LEU A 271 16.06 20.61 -17.66
CA LEU A 271 17.09 19.57 -17.65
C LEU A 271 18.38 20.07 -16.98
N HIS A 272 18.75 21.34 -17.17
CA HIS A 272 19.88 21.95 -16.49
C HIS A 272 19.72 21.83 -14.96
N ASP A 273 18.58 22.25 -14.44
CA ASP A 273 18.32 22.27 -13.00
C ASP A 273 18.07 20.87 -12.42
N LEU A 274 17.49 19.95 -13.20
CA LEU A 274 17.29 18.56 -12.79
C LEU A 274 18.62 17.79 -12.59
N LEU A 275 19.69 18.21 -13.29
CA LEU A 275 21.00 17.56 -13.21
C LEU A 275 21.90 18.09 -12.09
N THR A 276 21.38 18.99 -11.25
CA THR A 276 22.07 19.48 -10.06
C THR A 276 22.25 18.37 -9.01
N PRO A 277 23.40 18.32 -8.30
CA PRO A 277 23.74 17.21 -7.42
C PRO A 277 22.95 17.16 -6.10
N ASP A 278 22.26 18.25 -5.73
CA ASP A 278 21.41 18.36 -4.55
C ASP A 278 19.98 17.84 -4.79
N LEU A 279 19.69 17.38 -6.02
CA LEU A 279 18.37 16.97 -6.48
C LEU A 279 18.35 15.49 -6.87
N THR A 280 17.27 14.82 -6.49
CA THR A 280 16.97 13.44 -6.89
C THR A 280 15.49 13.31 -7.24
N ILE A 281 15.15 12.31 -8.06
CA ILE A 281 13.76 11.92 -8.34
C ILE A 281 13.46 10.57 -7.71
N ALA A 282 12.18 10.29 -7.46
CA ALA A 282 11.71 9.01 -6.94
C ALA A 282 12.03 7.87 -7.91
N ASN A 283 13.06 7.06 -7.63
CA ASN A 283 13.51 6.02 -8.56
C ASN A 283 12.49 4.89 -8.74
N GLU A 284 11.52 4.81 -7.85
CA GLU A 284 10.50 3.77 -7.83
C GLU A 284 9.20 4.21 -8.50
N TRP A 285 9.07 5.48 -8.88
CA TRP A 285 8.00 5.97 -9.75
C TRP A 285 8.36 5.68 -11.20
N THR A 286 7.35 5.42 -12.03
CA THR A 286 7.58 5.16 -13.46
C THR A 286 7.41 6.46 -14.25
N TYR A 287 8.52 7.19 -14.42
CA TYR A 287 8.58 8.34 -15.34
C TYR A 287 8.72 7.86 -16.79
N CYS A 288 9.53 6.83 -16.99
CA CYS A 288 9.78 6.18 -18.28
C CYS A 288 9.73 4.66 -18.14
N GLU A 289 9.24 3.99 -19.17
CA GLU A 289 9.19 2.55 -19.30
C GLU A 289 10.58 1.96 -19.57
N THR A 290 11.15 1.34 -18.55
CA THR A 290 12.45 0.67 -18.64
C THR A 290 12.34 -0.86 -18.68
N ASP A 291 11.15 -1.41 -18.42
CA ASP A 291 10.97 -2.85 -18.18
C ASP A 291 10.80 -3.67 -19.48
N ILE A 292 10.44 -3.00 -20.58
CA ILE A 292 10.25 -3.62 -21.91
C ILE A 292 11.59 -4.09 -22.49
N ASP A 293 12.57 -3.19 -22.58
CA ASP A 293 13.89 -3.50 -23.18
C ASP A 293 14.88 -3.95 -22.11
N PRO A 294 15.48 -5.16 -22.22
CA PRO A 294 16.55 -5.62 -21.34
C PRO A 294 17.73 -4.65 -21.19
N ALA A 295 18.03 -3.83 -22.20
CA ALA A 295 19.06 -2.81 -22.14
C ALA A 295 18.68 -1.63 -21.22
N HIS A 296 17.40 -1.30 -21.13
CA HIS A 296 16.86 -0.21 -20.31
C HIS A 296 16.68 -0.60 -18.85
N ARG A 297 16.52 -1.90 -18.52
CA ARG A 297 16.36 -2.39 -17.13
C ARG A 297 17.50 -2.05 -16.17
N LYS A 298 18.69 -1.71 -16.71
CA LYS A 298 19.86 -1.32 -15.90
C LYS A 298 19.88 0.17 -15.57
N LEU A 299 19.03 0.97 -16.22
CA LEU A 299 18.98 2.41 -16.03
C LEU A 299 18.17 2.74 -14.79
N THR A 300 18.65 3.72 -14.02
CA THR A 300 17.80 4.41 -13.05
C THR A 300 16.76 5.27 -13.79
N GLN A 301 15.64 5.59 -13.12
CA GLN A 301 14.62 6.45 -13.72
C GLN A 301 15.20 7.82 -14.12
N LEU A 302 16.10 8.39 -13.31
CA LEU A 302 16.76 9.66 -13.63
C LEU A 302 17.60 9.57 -14.92
N GLU A 303 18.32 8.47 -15.11
CA GLU A 303 19.10 8.23 -16.32
C GLU A 303 18.22 8.01 -17.55
N ALA A 304 17.11 7.28 -17.40
CA ALA A 304 16.13 7.09 -18.47
C ALA A 304 15.53 8.44 -18.92
N VAL A 305 15.08 9.25 -17.97
CA VAL A 305 14.57 10.61 -18.22
C VAL A 305 15.63 11.47 -18.91
N LYS A 306 16.88 11.43 -18.45
CA LYS A 306 17.99 12.17 -19.07
C LYS A 306 18.20 11.75 -20.53
N LYS A 307 18.20 10.45 -20.83
CA LYS A 307 18.39 9.94 -22.19
C LYS A 307 17.24 10.31 -23.12
N TYR A 308 16.01 10.25 -22.61
CA TYR A 308 14.81 10.67 -23.33
C TYR A 308 14.85 12.17 -23.66
N LEU A 309 15.04 13.03 -22.65
CA LEU A 309 15.05 14.49 -22.81
C LEU A 309 16.23 15.01 -23.64
N THR A 310 17.36 14.29 -23.66
CA THR A 310 18.52 14.64 -24.51
C THR A 310 18.40 14.12 -25.95
N GLY A 311 17.33 13.39 -26.29
CA GLY A 311 17.12 12.80 -27.61
C GLY A 311 18.08 11.66 -27.96
N LYS A 312 18.75 11.06 -26.96
CA LYS A 312 19.64 9.91 -27.17
C LYS A 312 18.86 8.61 -27.35
N GLU A 313 17.72 8.50 -26.68
CA GLU A 313 16.78 7.37 -26.76
C GLU A 313 15.35 7.94 -26.86
N PRO A 314 14.95 8.45 -28.04
CA PRO A 314 13.62 9.05 -28.22
C PRO A 314 12.49 8.01 -28.19
N ASP A 315 12.81 6.73 -28.37
CA ASP A 315 11.85 5.62 -28.41
C ASP A 315 11.40 5.15 -27.01
N LEU A 316 11.97 5.72 -25.93
CA LEU A 316 11.50 5.45 -24.57
C LEU A 316 10.08 6.00 -24.38
N ASP A 317 9.16 5.14 -23.96
CA ASP A 317 7.82 5.56 -23.59
C ASP A 317 7.85 6.22 -22.20
N CYS A 318 7.53 7.51 -22.13
CA CYS A 318 7.60 8.30 -20.91
C CYS A 318 6.32 9.13 -20.70
N ASP A 319 5.92 9.31 -19.45
CA ASP A 319 4.77 10.15 -19.09
C ASP A 319 5.13 11.64 -19.26
N SER A 320 4.77 12.18 -20.42
CA SER A 320 5.02 13.59 -20.77
C SER A 320 4.46 14.58 -19.75
N GLN A 321 3.31 14.30 -19.13
CA GLN A 321 2.69 15.19 -18.16
C GLN A 321 3.50 15.20 -16.85
N LEU A 322 3.90 14.03 -16.36
CA LEU A 322 4.73 13.91 -15.15
C LEU A 322 6.12 14.52 -15.36
N LEU A 323 6.73 14.31 -16.53
CA LEU A 323 8.02 14.90 -16.88
C LEU A 323 7.96 16.43 -16.90
N GLN A 324 6.95 17.01 -17.55
CA GLN A 324 6.78 18.46 -17.59
C GLN A 324 6.62 19.06 -16.19
N GLN A 325 5.86 18.38 -15.30
CA GLN A 325 5.73 18.81 -13.91
C GLN A 325 7.05 18.70 -13.14
N THR A 326 7.83 17.63 -13.37
CA THR A 326 9.11 17.42 -12.70
C THR A 326 10.15 18.46 -13.12
N LEU A 327 10.18 18.82 -14.41
CA LEU A 327 11.04 19.88 -14.92
C LEU A 327 10.63 21.26 -14.35
N PHE A 328 9.33 21.53 -14.30
CA PHE A 328 8.82 22.76 -13.68
C PHE A 328 9.20 22.86 -12.20
N ASP A 329 9.02 21.78 -11.44
CA ASP A 329 9.39 21.71 -10.01
C ASP A 329 10.91 21.88 -9.79
N ALA A 330 11.74 21.38 -10.70
CA ALA A 330 13.19 21.57 -10.66
C ALA A 330 13.57 23.06 -10.76
N VAL A 331 13.01 23.77 -11.74
CA VAL A 331 13.28 25.20 -11.99
C VAL A 331 12.75 26.06 -10.84
N VAL A 332 11.51 25.81 -10.39
CA VAL A 332 10.90 26.61 -9.29
C VAL A 332 11.66 26.43 -7.98
N SER A 333 12.22 25.24 -7.73
CA SER A 333 13.00 24.97 -6.53
C SER A 333 14.47 25.39 -6.62
N ALA A 334 14.99 25.75 -7.81
CA ALA A 334 16.40 26.10 -8.01
C ALA A 334 16.92 27.23 -7.07
N PRO A 335 16.16 28.31 -6.79
CA PRO A 335 16.61 29.36 -5.87
C PRO A 335 16.87 28.88 -4.43
N MET A 336 16.37 27.71 -4.03
CA MET A 336 16.58 27.14 -2.70
C MET A 336 18.04 26.76 -2.46
N GLU A 337 18.77 26.34 -3.48
CA GLU A 337 20.20 26.00 -3.38
C GLU A 337 21.01 27.21 -2.88
N ALA A 338 20.80 28.37 -3.52
CA ALA A 338 21.46 29.62 -3.16
C ALA A 338 21.06 30.08 -1.75
N TYR A 339 19.78 29.98 -1.40
CA TYR A 339 19.28 30.34 -0.08
C TYR A 339 19.88 29.48 1.04
N TRP A 340 19.85 28.15 0.87
CA TRP A 340 20.41 27.22 1.84
C TRP A 340 21.93 27.36 1.97
N THR A 341 22.63 27.64 0.88
CA THR A 341 24.08 27.90 0.89
C THR A 341 24.40 29.21 1.60
N ALA A 342 23.62 30.27 1.39
CA ALA A 342 23.79 31.54 2.09
C ALA A 342 23.59 31.40 3.61
N LEU A 343 22.62 30.59 4.04
CA LEU A 343 22.42 30.26 5.47
C LEU A 343 23.61 29.52 6.08
N MET A 344 24.23 28.61 5.34
CA MET A 344 25.42 27.88 5.77
C MET A 344 26.64 28.80 5.97
N LEU A 345 26.79 29.81 5.11
CA LEU A 345 27.89 30.76 5.15
C LEU A 345 27.72 31.82 6.25
N ASN A 346 26.49 32.04 6.73
CA ASN A 346 26.22 32.93 7.83
C ASN A 346 26.53 32.24 9.18
N THR A 347 27.66 32.59 9.78
CA THR A 347 28.14 32.08 11.08
C THR A 347 27.21 32.34 12.26
N SER A 348 26.19 33.21 12.10
CA SER A 348 25.14 33.47 13.10
C SER A 348 23.79 32.81 12.78
N GLY A 349 23.60 32.31 11.56
CA GLY A 349 22.31 31.83 11.05
C GLY A 349 22.08 30.33 11.23
N MET A 350 23.15 29.53 11.30
CA MET A 350 23.01 28.08 11.39
C MET A 350 23.30 27.60 12.81
N GLU A 351 22.23 27.34 13.55
CA GLU A 351 22.31 26.85 14.92
C GLU A 351 22.84 25.42 14.99
N ASP A 352 23.73 25.16 15.94
CA ASP A 352 24.32 23.84 16.16
C ASP A 352 23.25 22.76 16.30
N GLY A 353 23.33 21.74 15.42
CA GLY A 353 22.50 20.54 15.49
C GLY A 353 21.41 20.38 14.43
N ILE A 354 21.28 21.31 13.48
CA ILE A 354 20.56 21.07 12.22
C ILE A 354 21.48 20.30 11.27
N GLU A 355 21.05 19.13 10.81
CA GLU A 355 21.90 18.22 10.00
C GLU A 355 21.62 18.36 8.50
N THR A 356 20.34 18.40 8.11
CA THR A 356 19.89 18.38 6.70
C THR A 356 18.61 19.21 6.55
N ALA A 357 18.52 20.04 5.52
CA ALA A 357 17.27 20.63 5.04
C ALA A 357 16.82 19.92 3.77
N PHE A 358 15.50 19.81 3.57
CA PHE A 358 14.94 19.08 2.44
C PHE A 358 13.62 19.66 1.97
N LEU A 359 13.34 19.45 0.69
CA LEU A 359 12.11 19.81 0.01
C LEU A 359 11.68 18.63 -0.86
N GLY A 360 10.46 18.16 -0.68
CA GLY A 360 9.80 17.27 -1.63
C GLY A 360 8.70 17.99 -2.37
N THR A 361 8.51 17.65 -3.63
CA THR A 361 7.39 18.13 -4.44
C THR A 361 6.43 17.00 -4.78
N ARG A 362 5.28 17.37 -5.35
CA ARG A 362 4.26 16.40 -5.77
C ARG A 362 4.74 15.50 -6.93
N SER A 363 5.68 15.95 -7.76
CA SER A 363 6.18 15.19 -8.90
C SER A 363 7.19 14.09 -8.53
N GLY A 364 7.46 13.87 -7.24
CA GLY A 364 8.48 12.93 -6.78
C GLY A 364 9.90 13.52 -6.77
N LEU A 365 10.04 14.83 -6.95
CA LEU A 365 11.31 15.54 -6.85
C LEU A 365 11.68 15.78 -5.38
N LEU A 366 12.93 15.49 -5.04
CA LEU A 366 13.46 15.57 -3.68
C LEU A 366 14.80 16.30 -3.72
N ARG A 367 14.81 17.53 -3.19
CA ARG A 367 15.99 18.39 -3.06
C ARG A 367 16.45 18.41 -1.61
N PHE A 368 17.75 18.28 -1.35
CA PHE A 368 18.27 18.31 0.01
C PHE A 368 19.63 19.01 0.11
N GLN A 369 19.76 19.89 1.12
CA GLN A 369 21.04 20.47 1.50
C GLN A 369 21.53 19.86 2.80
N ARG A 370 22.81 19.51 2.80
CA ARG A 370 23.49 18.79 3.85
C ARG A 370 24.45 19.72 4.58
N TYR A 371 24.16 20.06 5.82
CA TYR A 371 24.91 21.04 6.59
C TYR A 371 26.04 20.44 7.44
N ALA A 372 25.82 19.25 8.00
CA ALA A 372 26.84 18.52 8.76
C ALA A 372 27.63 17.57 7.84
N GLY A 373 28.95 17.45 8.02
CA GLY A 373 29.76 16.42 7.35
C GLY A 373 29.34 14.99 7.74
N ILE A 374 29.59 14.00 6.89
CA ILE A 374 29.15 12.59 7.08
C ILE A 374 29.55 12.03 8.46
N GLU A 375 30.71 12.43 8.98
CA GLU A 375 31.24 11.98 10.27
C GLU A 375 30.54 12.62 11.49
N LYS A 376 29.99 13.83 11.36
CA LYS A 376 29.28 14.55 12.43
C LYS A 376 27.78 14.25 12.47
N ARG A 377 27.26 13.50 11.49
CA ARG A 377 25.82 13.20 11.41
C ARG A 377 25.43 12.05 12.31
N THR A 378 24.37 12.30 13.06
CA THR A 378 23.70 11.29 13.85
C THR A 378 22.83 10.39 12.95
N GLY A 379 22.15 10.98 11.97
CA GLY A 379 21.43 10.25 10.92
C GLY A 379 22.31 9.98 9.68
N ARG A 380 22.76 8.73 9.51
CA ARG A 380 23.58 8.31 8.34
C ARG A 380 22.80 8.28 7.03
N SER A 381 21.48 8.08 7.08
CA SER A 381 20.56 8.22 5.95
C SER A 381 19.53 9.31 6.26
N PHE A 382 19.29 10.19 5.28
CA PHE A 382 18.26 11.23 5.35
C PHE A 382 16.84 10.64 5.45
N LEU A 383 16.68 9.44 4.92
CA LEU A 383 15.43 8.69 4.93
C LEU A 383 15.63 7.44 5.79
N THR A 384 14.71 7.20 6.72
CA THR A 384 14.81 6.06 7.65
C THR A 384 14.52 4.73 6.99
N SER A 385 14.81 3.60 7.63
CA SER A 385 14.38 2.29 7.13
C SER A 385 12.86 2.20 6.97
N THR A 386 12.08 2.98 7.72
CA THR A 386 10.63 3.17 7.54
C THR A 386 10.27 4.09 6.37
N ASP A 387 11.09 5.10 6.09
CA ASP A 387 10.97 5.92 4.88
C ASP A 387 11.62 5.25 3.67
N MET A 388 12.31 4.10 3.82
CA MET A 388 12.91 3.17 2.82
C MET A 388 12.01 1.97 2.54
N GLU A 389 11.39 1.38 3.56
CA GLU A 389 10.30 0.42 3.42
C GLU A 389 9.03 1.09 2.87
N ASN A 390 8.89 2.41 3.06
CA ASN A 390 7.88 3.26 2.43
C ASN A 390 8.50 4.35 1.54
N MET A 391 9.79 4.23 1.13
CA MET A 391 10.30 5.10 0.06
C MET A 391 9.70 4.51 -1.17
N PHE A 392 8.68 5.19 -1.66
CA PHE A 392 8.13 4.97 -2.96
C PHE A 392 8.04 3.47 -3.31
N THR A 393 7.34 2.64 -2.54
CA THR A 393 6.98 1.32 -3.05
C THR A 393 5.92 1.54 -4.13
N LEU A 394 6.31 1.86 -5.36
CA LEU A 394 5.49 2.22 -6.54
C LEU A 394 4.40 3.31 -6.38
N ASP A 395 3.98 3.63 -5.16
CA ASP A 395 2.61 4.11 -4.89
C ASP A 395 2.48 4.94 -3.59
N HIS A 396 3.53 5.46 -2.94
CA HIS A 396 3.34 6.27 -1.72
C HIS A 396 4.28 7.47 -1.64
N PHE A 397 3.72 8.63 -1.27
CA PHE A 397 4.50 9.76 -0.77
C PHE A 397 5.14 9.42 0.59
N PRO A 398 6.35 9.94 0.88
CA PRO A 398 7.00 9.73 2.16
C PRO A 398 6.10 10.11 3.34
N VAL A 399 6.30 9.45 4.50
CA VAL A 399 5.44 9.66 5.69
C VAL A 399 5.48 11.12 6.16
N TRP A 400 6.64 11.78 6.13
CA TRP A 400 6.73 13.21 6.45
C TRP A 400 5.89 14.06 5.50
N TYR A 401 5.88 13.74 4.21
CA TYR A 401 5.16 14.51 3.20
C TYR A 401 3.65 14.38 3.42
N ARG A 402 3.16 13.14 3.54
CA ARG A 402 1.73 12.87 3.80
C ARG A 402 1.25 13.53 5.09
N ARG A 403 2.04 13.44 6.16
CA ARG A 403 1.65 14.04 7.44
C ARG A 403 1.73 15.57 7.41
N ALA A 404 2.74 16.15 6.76
CA ALA A 404 2.87 17.59 6.64
C ALA A 404 1.71 18.20 5.84
N ALA A 405 1.25 17.50 4.80
CA ALA A 405 0.14 17.91 3.94
C ALA A 405 -1.20 18.08 4.67
N GLU A 406 -1.41 17.37 5.79
CA GLU A 406 -2.65 17.49 6.58
C GLU A 406 -2.72 18.79 7.39
N TYR A 407 -1.58 19.43 7.65
CA TYR A 407 -1.54 20.66 8.43
C TYR A 407 -1.47 21.87 7.50
N PRO A 408 -2.15 22.98 7.84
CA PRO A 408 -2.03 24.24 7.12
C PRO A 408 -0.56 24.68 7.04
N ALA A 409 -0.20 25.31 5.90
CA ALA A 409 1.14 25.87 5.73
C ALA A 409 1.51 26.82 6.88
N GLY A 410 2.71 26.63 7.43
CA GLY A 410 3.21 27.39 8.59
C GLY A 410 3.06 26.66 9.92
N GLN A 411 2.30 25.56 9.98
CA GLN A 411 2.31 24.66 11.13
C GLN A 411 3.36 23.56 10.93
N PHE A 412 4.32 23.50 11.85
CA PHE A 412 5.39 22.51 11.80
C PHE A 412 5.00 21.25 12.55
N LEU A 413 5.09 20.13 11.86
CA LEU A 413 4.99 18.81 12.44
C LEU A 413 6.36 18.35 12.92
N TYR A 414 6.46 18.01 14.20
CA TYR A 414 7.65 17.40 14.77
C TYR A 414 7.40 15.92 15.02
N TYR A 415 8.26 15.05 14.49
CA TYR A 415 8.19 13.64 14.80
C TYR A 415 9.55 12.96 14.75
N MET A 416 9.67 11.90 15.55
CA MET A 416 10.84 11.04 15.54
C MET A 416 10.56 9.82 14.64
N PRO A 417 11.34 9.62 13.57
CA PRO A 417 11.17 8.45 12.72
C PRO A 417 11.77 7.21 13.39
N ARG A 418 11.33 6.02 12.98
CA ARG A 418 11.85 4.77 13.51
C ARG A 418 13.25 4.51 12.95
N GLN A 419 14.24 4.43 13.82
CA GLN A 419 15.59 4.01 13.47
C GLN A 419 15.92 2.66 14.09
N ASP A 420 16.52 1.76 13.30
CA ASP A 420 17.08 0.51 13.81
C ASP A 420 18.35 0.82 14.64
N THR A 421 18.13 0.93 15.95
CA THR A 421 18.99 0.61 17.11
C THR A 421 20.48 0.99 17.15
N ARG A 422 21.08 1.67 16.16
CA ARG A 422 22.51 2.07 16.20
C ARG A 422 22.85 3.47 15.69
N ALA A 423 21.93 4.14 14.99
CA ALA A 423 22.07 5.56 14.67
C ALA A 423 21.45 6.38 15.81
N GLY A 424 22.09 7.49 16.20
CA GLY A 424 21.53 8.31 17.27
C GLY A 424 20.25 9.02 16.83
N ARG A 425 19.42 9.35 17.81
CA ARG A 425 18.03 9.77 17.60
C ARG A 425 17.96 11.15 16.91
N ILE A 426 17.17 11.23 15.85
CA ILE A 426 16.90 12.46 15.09
C ILE A 426 15.43 12.86 15.23
N VAL A 427 15.16 14.16 15.08
CA VAL A 427 13.81 14.69 14.93
C VAL A 427 13.67 15.30 13.55
N ILE A 428 12.55 14.99 12.89
CA ILE A 428 12.15 15.60 11.63
C ILE A 428 11.09 16.65 11.95
N SER A 429 11.31 17.86 11.45
CA SER A 429 10.31 18.91 11.40
C SER A 429 9.89 19.15 9.94
N ALA A 430 8.60 19.15 9.64
CA ALA A 430 8.09 19.35 8.28
C ALA A 430 6.80 20.19 8.26
N THR A 431 6.62 20.98 7.20
CA THR A 431 5.40 21.76 6.93
C THR A 431 5.02 21.64 5.46
N ALA A 432 3.73 21.71 5.16
CA ALA A 432 3.24 21.81 3.79
C ALA A 432 3.63 23.16 3.16
N VAL A 433 3.84 23.13 1.84
CA VAL A 433 3.99 24.30 0.98
C VAL A 433 2.75 24.36 0.10
N THR A 434 1.91 25.38 0.34
CA THR A 434 0.66 25.57 -0.39
C THR A 434 0.75 26.77 -1.33
N VAL A 435 0.19 26.63 -2.52
CA VAL A 435 0.02 27.71 -3.50
C VAL A 435 -1.47 28.03 -3.58
N THR A 436 -1.81 29.31 -3.39
CA THR A 436 -3.20 29.77 -3.49
C THR A 436 -3.34 30.71 -4.69
N VAL A 437 -4.25 30.36 -5.60
CA VAL A 437 -4.59 31.19 -6.76
C VAL A 437 -6.09 31.48 -6.71
N GLY A 438 -6.44 32.75 -6.46
CA GLY A 438 -7.83 33.14 -6.23
C GLY A 438 -8.40 32.54 -4.95
N LYS A 439 -9.45 31.71 -5.07
CA LYS A 439 -10.08 30.99 -3.94
C LYS A 439 -9.66 29.51 -3.84
N LYS A 440 -8.72 29.06 -4.69
CA LYS A 440 -8.28 27.67 -4.76
C LYS A 440 -6.89 27.54 -4.16
N THR A 441 -6.73 26.59 -3.25
CA THR A 441 -5.45 26.28 -2.61
C THR A 441 -5.04 24.86 -3.01
N ALA A 442 -3.80 24.70 -3.45
CA ALA A 442 -3.21 23.41 -3.81
C ALA A 442 -1.92 23.21 -3.02
N ILE A 443 -1.59 21.96 -2.69
CA ILE A 443 -0.29 21.62 -2.10
C ILE A 443 0.73 21.44 -3.23
N ALA A 444 1.79 22.24 -3.20
CA ALA A 444 2.89 22.16 -4.15
C ALA A 444 4.00 21.21 -3.65
N GLY A 445 4.22 21.16 -2.35
CA GLY A 445 5.30 20.37 -1.76
C GLY A 445 5.23 20.31 -0.24
N ALA A 446 6.25 19.70 0.36
CA ALA A 446 6.51 19.77 1.78
C ALA A 446 8.00 20.05 2.00
N ILE A 447 8.29 20.97 2.92
CA ILE A 447 9.65 21.38 3.27
C ILE A 447 9.91 21.04 4.73
N GLY A 448 11.15 20.67 5.04
CA GLY A 448 11.50 20.28 6.40
C GLY A 448 12.98 20.32 6.71
N VAL A 449 13.27 20.08 7.98
CA VAL A 449 14.62 19.99 8.52
C VAL A 449 14.76 18.77 9.41
N GLN A 450 15.91 18.12 9.29
CA GLN A 450 16.36 17.07 10.19
C GLN A 450 17.33 17.67 11.20
N MET A 451 17.06 17.45 12.48
CA MET A 451 17.89 17.93 13.58
C MET A 451 18.19 16.83 14.60
N SER A 452 19.29 16.99 15.33
CA SER A 452 19.64 16.11 16.45
C SER A 452 18.69 16.32 17.62
N VAL A 453 18.32 15.25 18.34
CA VAL A 453 17.50 15.36 19.56
C VAL A 453 18.16 16.28 20.60
N GLY A 454 19.49 16.24 20.72
CA GLY A 454 20.21 17.06 21.70
C GLY A 454 20.07 18.56 21.47
N ALA A 455 20.03 19.01 20.22
CA ALA A 455 19.84 20.42 19.88
C ALA A 455 18.40 20.89 20.09
N MET A 456 17.42 20.01 19.83
CA MET A 456 16.02 20.31 20.14
C MET A 456 15.79 20.36 21.66
N GLU A 457 16.38 19.41 22.39
CA GLU A 457 16.35 19.32 23.85
C GLU A 457 16.92 20.57 24.51
N SER A 458 18.13 20.99 24.13
CA SER A 458 18.79 22.16 24.74
C SER A 458 17.98 23.45 24.56
N LYS A 459 17.42 23.66 23.36
CA LYS A 459 16.56 24.82 23.08
C LYS A 459 15.24 24.75 23.83
N PHE A 460 14.60 23.59 23.86
CA PHE A 460 13.35 23.44 24.58
C PHE A 460 13.52 23.75 26.06
N TRP A 461 14.59 23.25 26.69
CA TRP A 461 14.87 23.57 28.09
C TRP A 461 15.23 25.04 28.31
N ALA A 462 15.94 25.68 27.38
CA ALA A 462 16.21 27.11 27.46
C ALA A 462 14.93 27.96 27.36
N ILE A 463 13.96 27.57 26.53
CA ILE A 463 12.69 28.28 26.34
C ILE A 463 11.71 28.00 27.49
N ALA A 464 11.64 26.75 27.95
CA ALA A 464 10.70 26.33 29.00
C ALA A 464 11.12 26.77 30.41
N ALA A 465 12.35 27.24 30.60
CA ALA A 465 12.82 27.72 31.88
C ALA A 465 12.20 29.09 32.20
N GLN A 466 11.35 29.13 33.24
CA GLN A 466 10.86 30.41 33.77
C GLN A 466 12.00 31.17 34.47
N PRO A 467 12.12 32.49 34.25
CA PRO A 467 13.09 33.33 34.96
C PRO A 467 12.90 33.25 36.48
N ASN A 468 13.97 33.43 37.24
CA ASN A 468 13.89 33.43 38.71
C ASN A 468 13.03 34.60 39.25
N ASP A 469 12.83 35.65 38.46
CA ASP A 469 12.04 36.84 38.80
C ASP A 469 10.57 36.73 38.31
N THR A 470 10.10 35.50 38.04
CA THR A 470 8.70 35.28 37.63
C THR A 470 7.79 35.54 38.83
N ASP A 471 6.81 36.43 38.67
CA ASP A 471 5.82 36.71 39.70
C ASP A 471 4.90 35.49 39.91
N CYS A 472 5.14 34.78 41.01
CA CYS A 472 4.43 33.56 41.40
C CYS A 472 3.33 33.81 42.45
N SER A 473 3.00 35.06 42.74
CA SER A 473 2.12 35.43 43.87
C SER A 473 0.70 34.85 43.79
N ASN A 474 0.20 34.56 42.58
CA ASN A 474 -1.16 34.05 42.34
C ASN A 474 -1.22 32.59 41.84
N VAL A 475 -0.10 31.85 41.90
CA VAL A 475 -0.04 30.47 41.39
C VAL A 475 -0.02 29.49 42.56
N GLU A 476 -1.09 28.70 42.71
CA GLU A 476 -1.06 27.54 43.61
C GLU A 476 -0.23 26.41 42.97
N GLY A 477 1.00 26.21 43.46
CA GLY A 477 1.88 25.14 42.98
C GLY A 477 3.36 25.49 42.97
N VAL A 478 4.17 24.71 42.23
CA VAL A 478 5.61 24.95 42.09
C VAL A 478 5.85 26.05 41.06
N CYS A 479 6.43 27.17 41.50
CA CYS A 479 6.79 28.30 40.64
C CYS A 479 8.09 28.96 41.15
N PRO A 480 9.04 29.38 40.28
CA PRO A 480 9.04 29.21 38.83
C PRO A 480 9.16 27.74 38.42
N LEU A 481 8.39 27.35 37.40
CA LEU A 481 8.44 26.02 36.80
C LEU A 481 9.76 25.89 36.04
N ARG A 482 10.60 24.96 36.50
CA ARG A 482 11.84 24.60 35.82
C ARG A 482 11.95 23.09 35.73
N CYS A 483 12.26 22.61 34.54
CA CYS A 483 12.38 21.20 34.21
C CYS A 483 13.73 20.58 34.62
N ASP A 484 14.61 21.37 35.24
CA ASP A 484 15.87 20.91 35.82
C ASP A 484 15.71 20.40 37.26
N ARG A 485 14.63 20.75 37.96
CA ARG A 485 14.35 20.30 39.32
C ARG A 485 14.16 18.79 39.38
N LEU A 486 14.52 18.18 40.51
CA LEU A 486 14.36 16.73 40.74
C LEU A 486 12.90 16.34 40.97
N ASP A 487 12.06 17.30 41.39
CA ASP A 487 10.69 17.05 41.81
C ASP A 487 9.66 17.17 40.66
N ILE A 488 10.12 17.56 39.46
CA ILE A 488 9.26 17.77 38.28
C ILE A 488 9.90 17.08 37.08
N ASP A 489 9.13 16.20 36.44
CA ASP A 489 9.47 15.64 35.14
C ASP A 489 8.68 16.35 34.04
N CYS A 490 9.40 16.91 33.08
CA CYS A 490 8.82 17.59 31.93
C CYS A 490 8.94 16.73 30.68
N TYR A 491 7.87 16.70 29.90
CA TYR A 491 7.79 15.98 28.64
C TYR A 491 7.25 16.88 27.55
N ALA A 492 7.81 16.78 26.34
CA ALA A 492 7.17 17.27 25.13
C ALA A 492 6.64 16.07 24.35
N ILE A 493 5.32 16.02 24.12
CA ILE A 493 4.64 14.93 23.43
C ILE A 493 4.07 15.40 22.09
N ASP A 494 4.16 14.57 21.06
CA ASP A 494 3.51 14.83 19.77
C ASP A 494 1.98 14.65 19.86
N ASN A 495 1.28 15.04 18.80
CA ASN A 495 -0.18 14.93 18.73
C ASN A 495 -0.71 13.47 18.73
N ASN A 496 0.17 12.48 18.61
CA ASN A 496 -0.15 11.06 18.71
C ASN A 496 0.30 10.46 20.06
N GLY A 497 0.77 11.30 21.00
CA GLY A 497 1.18 10.88 22.34
C GLY A 497 2.56 10.23 22.40
N PHE A 498 3.44 10.44 21.42
CA PHE A 498 4.84 9.99 21.49
C PHE A 498 5.74 11.07 22.10
N VAL A 499 6.65 10.64 22.96
CA VAL A 499 7.59 11.54 23.64
C VAL A 499 8.66 12.01 22.66
N LEU A 500 8.75 13.32 22.43
CA LEU A 500 9.79 13.97 21.64
C LEU A 500 10.97 14.41 22.51
N ILE A 501 10.68 14.94 23.70
CA ILE A 501 11.67 15.45 24.65
C ILE A 501 11.33 14.93 26.04
N SER A 502 12.34 14.40 26.74
CA SER A 502 12.27 13.95 28.13
C SER A 502 13.63 14.16 28.78
N LYS A 503 13.65 14.47 30.07
CA LYS A 503 14.86 14.49 30.91
C LYS A 503 15.56 13.13 30.89
N GLN A 504 14.79 12.05 30.88
CA GLN A 504 15.31 10.70 30.68
C GLN A 504 15.35 10.38 29.19
N ARG A 505 16.57 10.36 28.63
CA ARG A 505 16.79 10.03 27.21
C ARG A 505 16.28 8.66 26.80
N SER A 506 15.97 7.75 27.73
CA SER A 506 15.40 6.44 27.45
C SER A 506 13.96 6.52 26.93
N ASP A 507 13.22 7.56 27.32
CA ASP A 507 11.78 7.69 27.10
C ASP A 507 11.44 8.25 25.72
N VAL A 508 12.38 9.02 25.14
CA VAL A 508 12.20 9.64 23.83
C VAL A 508 11.87 8.58 22.78
N GLY A 509 10.84 8.82 21.97
CA GLY A 509 10.34 7.91 20.95
C GLY A 509 9.41 6.79 21.43
N LYS A 510 9.22 6.61 22.75
CA LYS A 510 8.20 5.71 23.32
C LYS A 510 6.83 6.38 23.35
N PHE A 511 5.78 5.56 23.40
CA PHE A 511 4.44 6.06 23.64
C PHE A 511 4.33 6.54 25.09
N PHE A 512 3.77 7.73 25.32
CA PHE A 512 3.73 8.33 26.65
C PHE A 512 2.96 7.47 27.66
N GLY A 513 1.93 6.73 27.22
CA GLY A 513 1.24 5.77 28.10
C GLY A 513 2.07 4.58 28.57
N GLU A 514 3.18 4.25 27.90
CA GLU A 514 4.16 3.25 28.37
C GLU A 514 5.11 3.84 29.41
N VAL A 515 5.32 5.15 29.38
CA VAL A 515 6.18 5.89 30.31
C VAL A 515 5.40 6.25 31.57
N ASP A 516 4.26 6.92 31.41
CA ASP A 516 3.32 7.25 32.47
C ASP A 516 1.87 7.03 32.04
N SER A 517 1.37 5.84 32.36
CA SER A 517 -0.01 5.44 32.07
C SER A 517 -1.05 6.27 32.85
N SER A 518 -0.70 6.78 34.03
CA SER A 518 -1.63 7.47 34.92
C SER A 518 -1.95 8.88 34.41
N VAL A 519 -0.91 9.61 34.00
CA VAL A 519 -1.06 10.94 33.39
C VAL A 519 -1.73 10.81 32.03
N MET A 520 -1.32 9.85 31.20
CA MET A 520 -1.94 9.65 29.89
C MET A 520 -3.45 9.33 29.99
N THR A 521 -3.84 8.49 30.96
CA THR A 521 -5.26 8.19 31.21
C THR A 521 -6.04 9.44 31.65
N THR A 522 -5.41 10.30 32.45
CA THR A 522 -6.00 11.57 32.88
C THR A 522 -6.16 12.53 31.70
N LEU A 523 -5.15 12.65 30.83
CA LEU A 523 -5.23 13.46 29.61
C LEU A 523 -6.34 12.99 28.66
N ILE A 524 -6.54 11.67 28.53
CA ILE A 524 -7.66 11.10 27.77
C ILE A 524 -9.00 11.45 28.44
N ARG A 525 -9.11 11.30 29.77
CA ARG A 525 -10.33 11.65 30.51
C ARG A 525 -10.66 13.15 30.43
N MET A 526 -9.65 14.01 30.38
CA MET A 526 -9.80 15.45 30.17
C MET A 526 -10.17 15.82 28.73
N GLY A 527 -10.16 14.86 27.80
CA GLY A 527 -10.47 15.09 26.38
C GLY A 527 -9.32 15.69 25.58
N MET A 528 -8.10 15.77 26.13
CA MET A 528 -6.91 16.24 25.43
C MET A 528 -6.44 15.25 24.36
N PHE A 529 -6.62 13.95 24.61
CA PHE A 529 -6.41 12.87 23.64
C PHE A 529 -7.69 12.05 23.49
N LYS A 530 -7.88 11.47 22.31
CA LYS A 530 -8.94 10.49 22.04
C LYS A 530 -8.31 9.13 21.78
N ARG A 531 -8.95 8.09 22.30
CA ARG A 531 -8.53 6.70 22.10
C ARG A 531 -9.00 6.18 20.75
#